data_AF-A0A2X3EFX1-F1
#
_entry.id   AF-A0A2X3EFX1-F1
#
_cell.length_a   1.000
_cell.length_b   1.000
_cell.length_c   1.000
_cell.angle_alpha   90.00
_cell.angle_beta   90.00
_cell.angle_gamma   90.00
#
_symmetry.space_group_name_H-M   'P 1'
#
loop_
_entity.id
_entity.type
_entity.pdbx_description
1 polymer ?
#
loop_
_entity_poly.entity_id
_entity_poly.type
_entity_poly.pdbx_seq_one_letter_code
_entity_poly.pdbx_strand_id
1 'polypeptide(L)'
;MTAAERTFAISPGHMNKLRPESIPEAVIAGASALVLTSYLVRCKPGEPMPDATMKAIEYAKKHDVPVVLTLGTKYVIADNPAWWQEFLQEHVSILAMNEEEGEALTGFADPLSAANKALDWVDLVLCTAGPAGLYMAGFTEEEAKRKTQHPLLPGAIPEFNQFEFSRAMRHQDCVNPLRIYSHIAPYMGRPREDHEHQRRRRRRAGGAAA
;
A
#
# COMPACT_ATOMS: atom_id res chain seq x y z
N MET A 1 24.20 -6.04 16.08
CA MET A 1 24.61 -6.19 14.67
C MET A 1 24.06 -7.54 14.23
N THR A 2 23.17 -7.64 13.26
CA THR A 2 22.93 -6.82 12.06
C THR A 2 21.43 -6.69 11.79
N ALA A 3 20.94 -5.49 11.49
CA ALA A 3 19.65 -5.34 10.81
C ALA A 3 19.78 -6.08 9.47
N ALA A 4 18.81 -6.93 9.13
CA ALA A 4 18.79 -7.63 7.84
C ALA A 4 18.34 -6.67 6.72
N GLU A 5 19.10 -5.59 6.54
CA GLU A 5 18.90 -4.65 5.44
C GLU A 5 19.18 -5.37 4.11
N ARG A 6 18.30 -5.18 3.14
CA ARG A 6 18.41 -5.75 1.81
C ARG A 6 18.55 -4.61 0.81
N THR A 7 19.66 -4.61 0.08
CA THR A 7 19.95 -3.62 -0.96
C THR A 7 19.76 -4.25 -2.34
N PHE A 8 19.13 -3.51 -3.26
CA PHE A 8 18.89 -3.95 -4.62
C PHE A 8 19.72 -3.11 -5.61
N ALA A 9 20.65 -3.74 -6.34
CA ALA A 9 21.35 -3.14 -7.46
C ALA A 9 20.73 -3.64 -8.77
N ILE A 10 20.17 -2.71 -9.56
CA ILE A 10 19.41 -3.05 -10.78
C ILE A 10 20.26 -2.74 -12.01
N SER A 11 20.47 -3.75 -12.85
CA SER A 11 20.99 -3.58 -14.22
C SER A 11 19.81 -3.57 -15.20
N PRO A 12 19.40 -2.41 -15.76
CA PRO A 12 18.13 -2.29 -16.48
C PRO A 12 18.03 -3.10 -17.77
N GLY A 13 19.15 -3.32 -18.47
CA GLY A 13 19.14 -3.96 -19.79
C GLY A 13 18.07 -3.37 -20.72
N HIS A 14 17.15 -4.22 -21.19
CA HIS A 14 15.99 -3.81 -22.00
C HIS A 14 14.66 -3.86 -21.22
N MET A 15 14.66 -3.94 -19.89
CA MET A 15 13.42 -4.09 -19.10
C MET A 15 12.43 -2.94 -19.31
N ASN A 16 12.94 -1.75 -19.64
CA ASN A 16 12.13 -0.55 -19.91
C ASN A 16 11.75 -0.37 -21.38
N LYS A 17 11.95 -1.38 -22.25
CA LYS A 17 11.66 -1.31 -23.69
C LYS A 17 10.27 -1.83 -24.08
N LEU A 18 9.40 -2.11 -23.10
CA LEU A 18 7.99 -2.39 -23.37
C LEU A 18 7.37 -1.18 -24.07
N ARG A 19 6.70 -1.40 -25.20
CA ARG A 19 6.12 -0.33 -26.01
C ARG A 19 4.60 -0.30 -25.86
N PRO A 20 3.96 0.89 -26.00
CA PRO A 20 2.50 1.02 -25.89
C PRO A 20 1.71 0.07 -26.79
N GLU A 21 2.16 -0.14 -28.03
CA GLU A 21 1.51 -1.04 -28.99
C GLU A 21 1.58 -2.52 -28.61
N SER A 22 2.41 -2.88 -27.63
CA SER A 22 2.51 -4.24 -27.10
C SER A 22 1.52 -4.51 -25.97
N ILE A 23 0.74 -3.51 -25.54
CA ILE A 23 -0.25 -3.66 -24.48
C ILE A 23 -1.54 -4.27 -25.05
N PRO A 24 -1.92 -5.50 -24.66
CA PRO A 24 -3.09 -6.17 -25.23
C PRO A 24 -4.38 -5.69 -24.56
N GLU A 25 -5.12 -4.79 -25.23
CA GLU A 25 -6.38 -4.22 -24.71
C GLU A 25 -7.38 -5.31 -24.27
N ALA A 26 -7.56 -6.36 -25.07
CA ALA A 26 -8.52 -7.43 -24.77
C ALA A 26 -8.22 -8.18 -23.46
N VAL A 27 -6.94 -8.28 -23.07
CA VAL A 27 -6.55 -8.90 -21.80
C VAL A 27 -6.89 -7.98 -20.64
N ILE A 28 -6.64 -6.68 -20.79
CA ILE A 28 -6.97 -5.69 -19.75
C ILE A 28 -8.49 -5.60 -19.58
N ALA A 29 -9.25 -5.56 -20.67
CA ALA A 29 -10.71 -5.47 -20.64
C ALA A 29 -11.39 -6.60 -19.85
N GLY A 30 -10.79 -7.80 -19.83
CA GLY A 30 -11.30 -8.95 -19.08
C GLY A 30 -10.70 -9.11 -17.68
N ALA A 31 -9.81 -8.21 -17.25
CA ALA A 31 -9.12 -8.31 -15.97
C ALA A 31 -9.98 -7.78 -14.82
N SER A 32 -9.81 -8.36 -13.64
CA SER A 32 -10.43 -7.84 -12.41
C SER A 32 -9.68 -6.65 -11.80
N ALA A 33 -8.40 -6.48 -12.18
CA ALA A 33 -7.53 -5.40 -11.75
C ALA A 33 -6.29 -5.32 -12.64
N LEU A 34 -5.74 -4.11 -12.82
CA LEU A 34 -4.41 -3.89 -13.40
C LEU A 34 -3.43 -3.57 -12.28
N VAL A 35 -2.37 -4.37 -12.12
CA VAL A 35 -1.39 -4.17 -11.03
C VAL A 35 -0.10 -3.55 -11.56
N LEU A 36 0.27 -2.41 -10.99
CA LEU A 36 1.44 -1.61 -11.34
C LEU A 36 2.34 -1.39 -10.11
N THR A 37 3.58 -0.97 -10.37
CA THR A 37 4.53 -0.55 -9.33
C THR A 37 5.11 0.82 -9.66
N SER A 38 5.42 1.63 -8.65
CA SER A 38 6.07 2.93 -8.81
C SER A 38 7.41 2.86 -9.54
N TYR A 39 8.07 1.69 -9.62
CA TYR A 39 9.30 1.55 -10.40
C TYR A 39 9.12 1.72 -11.91
N LEU A 40 7.89 1.57 -12.44
CA LEU A 40 7.64 1.66 -13.89
C LEU A 40 7.88 3.07 -14.46
N VAL A 41 7.76 4.10 -13.62
CA VAL A 41 8.08 5.49 -14.01
C VAL A 41 9.56 5.83 -13.79
N ARG A 42 10.35 4.92 -13.20
CA ARG A 42 11.79 5.10 -12.97
C ARG A 42 12.61 4.54 -14.14
N CYS A 43 12.56 5.23 -15.28
CA CYS A 43 13.32 4.88 -16.47
C CYS A 43 14.23 6.03 -16.95
N LYS A 44 15.12 5.75 -17.91
CA LYS A 44 15.90 6.82 -18.55
C LYS A 44 14.99 7.66 -19.45
N PRO A 45 15.27 8.95 -19.65
CA PRO A 45 14.54 9.76 -20.62
C PRO A 45 14.52 9.10 -22.01
N GLY A 46 13.33 9.05 -22.62
CA GLY A 46 13.11 8.45 -23.94
C GLY A 46 12.90 6.92 -23.96
N GLU A 47 12.86 6.25 -22.80
CA GLU A 47 12.42 4.84 -22.75
C GLU A 47 10.88 4.73 -22.76
N PRO A 48 10.31 3.75 -23.47
CA PRO A 48 8.86 3.67 -23.72
C PRO A 48 8.02 3.10 -22.57
N MET A 49 8.63 2.65 -21.47
CA MET A 49 7.91 2.02 -20.35
C MET A 49 6.83 2.90 -19.71
N PRO A 50 7.04 4.21 -19.45
CA PRO A 50 6.00 5.07 -18.90
C PRO A 50 4.81 5.19 -19.86
N ASP A 51 5.07 5.35 -21.16
CA ASP A 51 4.01 5.44 -22.18
C ASP A 51 3.21 4.13 -22.26
N ALA A 52 3.89 2.98 -22.16
CA ALA A 52 3.23 1.68 -22.14
C ALA A 52 2.37 1.50 -20.87
N THR A 53 2.85 2.00 -19.74
CA THR A 53 2.10 2.00 -18.48
C THR A 53 0.85 2.88 -18.60
N MET A 54 0.98 4.09 -19.15
CA MET A 54 -0.17 4.98 -19.37
C MET A 54 -1.18 4.40 -20.36
N LYS A 55 -0.71 3.68 -21.39
CA LYS A 55 -1.60 2.96 -22.32
C LYS A 55 -2.38 1.85 -21.62
N ALA A 56 -1.75 1.12 -20.70
CA ALA A 56 -2.46 0.11 -19.89
C ALA A 56 -3.50 0.76 -18.95
N ILE A 57 -3.18 1.90 -18.33
CA ILE A 57 -4.11 2.68 -17.50
C ILE A 57 -5.28 3.21 -18.34
N GLU A 58 -5.03 3.70 -19.55
CA GLU A 58 -6.07 4.14 -20.49
C GLU A 58 -7.05 3.00 -20.78
N TYR A 59 -6.56 1.80 -21.10
CA TYR A 59 -7.41 0.63 -21.30
C TYR A 59 -8.15 0.21 -20.03
N ALA A 60 -7.49 0.27 -18.87
CA ALA A 60 -8.13 -0.06 -17.60
C ALA A 60 -9.31 0.89 -17.32
N LYS A 61 -9.10 2.21 -17.46
CA LYS A 61 -10.17 3.23 -17.32
C LYS A 61 -11.30 3.01 -18.32
N LYS A 62 -10.97 2.70 -19.58
CA LYS A 62 -11.96 2.47 -20.65
C LYS A 62 -12.91 1.31 -20.32
N HIS A 63 -12.42 0.28 -19.64
CA HIS A 63 -13.18 -0.95 -19.33
C HIS A 63 -13.55 -1.06 -17.85
N ASP A 64 -13.48 0.06 -17.10
CA ASP A 64 -13.79 0.14 -15.67
C ASP A 64 -13.02 -0.87 -14.78
N VAL A 65 -11.77 -1.14 -15.15
CA VAL A 65 -10.86 -2.04 -14.43
C VAL A 65 -10.11 -1.24 -13.37
N PRO A 66 -10.18 -1.63 -12.08
CA PRO A 66 -9.44 -0.97 -11.01
C PRO A 66 -7.93 -1.06 -11.23
N VAL A 67 -7.24 0.08 -11.09
CA VAL A 67 -5.78 0.13 -11.11
C VAL A 67 -5.25 0.01 -9.69
N VAL A 68 -4.32 -0.93 -9.49
CA VAL A 68 -3.60 -1.16 -8.25
C VAL A 68 -2.18 -0.62 -8.41
N LEU A 69 -1.71 0.19 -7.46
CA LEU A 69 -0.33 0.65 -7.42
C LEU A 69 0.33 0.19 -6.12
N THR A 70 1.46 -0.50 -6.23
CA THR A 70 2.36 -0.73 -5.09
C THR A 70 3.55 0.23 -5.14
N LEU A 71 3.83 0.87 -4.01
CA LEU A 71 4.98 1.77 -3.88
C LEU A 71 6.29 0.98 -3.70
N GLY A 72 7.40 1.62 -4.04
CA GLY A 72 8.73 1.04 -3.95
C GLY A 72 9.79 2.02 -4.47
N THR A 73 10.75 2.49 -3.67
CA THR A 73 10.83 2.54 -2.19
C THR A 73 10.45 3.94 -1.69
N LYS A 74 10.45 4.20 -0.38
CA LYS A 74 10.30 5.57 0.19
C LYS A 74 11.11 6.66 -0.52
N TYR A 75 12.34 6.35 -0.96
CA TYR A 75 13.20 7.30 -1.68
C TYR A 75 12.61 7.75 -3.02
N VAL A 76 11.95 6.85 -3.75
CA VAL A 76 11.28 7.17 -5.03
C VAL A 76 10.07 8.07 -4.81
N ILE A 77 9.40 7.91 -3.66
CA ILE A 77 8.22 8.70 -3.32
C ILE A 77 8.61 10.08 -2.80
N ALA A 78 9.63 10.13 -1.94
CA ALA A 78 10.12 11.34 -1.29
C ALA A 78 10.69 12.38 -2.26
N ASP A 79 11.15 11.97 -3.45
CA ASP A 79 11.66 12.89 -4.46
C ASP A 79 10.56 13.85 -4.97
N ASN A 80 9.30 13.39 -5.08
CA ASN A 80 8.17 14.24 -5.48
C ASN A 80 6.81 13.69 -5.00
N PRO A 81 6.47 13.85 -3.71
CA PRO A 81 5.21 13.31 -3.16
C PRO A 81 3.97 13.92 -3.81
N ALA A 82 3.99 15.21 -4.16
CA ALA A 82 2.85 15.90 -4.76
C ALA A 82 2.46 15.29 -6.12
N TRP A 83 3.45 14.99 -6.97
CA TRP A 83 3.20 14.31 -8.24
C TRP A 83 2.58 12.92 -8.03
N TRP A 84 3.04 12.17 -7.02
CA TRP A 84 2.44 10.88 -6.69
C TRP A 84 1.00 11.02 -6.20
N GLN A 85 0.69 12.03 -5.39
CA GLN A 85 -0.68 12.28 -4.92
C GLN A 85 -1.63 12.58 -6.10
N GLU A 86 -1.18 13.42 -7.05
CA GLU A 86 -1.94 13.70 -8.28
C GLU A 86 -2.11 12.44 -9.13
N PHE A 87 -1.05 11.66 -9.32
CA PHE A 87 -1.11 10.41 -10.08
C PHE A 87 -2.08 9.39 -9.46
N LEU A 88 -2.08 9.28 -8.12
CA LEU A 88 -3.00 8.42 -7.39
C LEU A 88 -4.44 8.85 -7.63
N GLN A 89 -4.72 10.14 -7.42
CA GLN A 89 -6.07 10.71 -7.58
C GLN A 89 -6.60 10.54 -9.00
N GLU A 90 -5.74 10.64 -10.01
CA GLU A 90 -6.18 10.55 -11.40
C GLU A 90 -6.33 9.09 -11.87
N HIS A 91 -5.50 8.17 -11.39
CA HIS A 91 -5.35 6.86 -12.05
C HIS A 91 -5.55 5.63 -11.17
N VAL A 92 -5.52 5.74 -9.84
CA VAL A 92 -5.36 4.57 -8.97
C VAL A 92 -6.61 4.36 -8.10
N SER A 93 -7.12 3.12 -8.11
CA SER A 93 -8.20 2.70 -7.21
C SER A 93 -7.67 2.07 -5.93
N ILE A 94 -6.58 1.30 -6.01
CA ILE A 94 -6.06 0.54 -4.86
C ILE A 94 -4.59 0.85 -4.64
N LEU A 95 -4.23 1.29 -3.44
CA LEU A 95 -2.85 1.58 -3.05
C LEU A 95 -2.30 0.50 -2.11
N ALA A 96 -1.09 0.02 -2.39
CA ALA A 96 -0.32 -0.82 -1.48
C ALA A 96 1.00 -0.15 -1.10
N MET A 97 1.27 -0.03 0.20
CA MET A 97 2.47 0.61 0.73
C MET A 97 2.92 -0.04 2.05
N ASN A 98 4.16 0.22 2.47
CA ASN A 98 4.58 0.06 3.86
C ASN A 98 4.51 1.38 4.64
N GLU A 99 4.80 1.33 5.93
CA GLU A 99 4.73 2.48 6.84
C GLU A 99 5.67 3.61 6.42
N GLU A 100 6.88 3.31 5.94
CA GLU A 100 7.87 4.33 5.55
C GLU A 100 7.50 5.00 4.22
N GLU A 101 6.91 4.24 3.29
CA GLU A 101 6.37 4.75 2.03
C GLU A 101 5.12 5.59 2.26
N GLY A 102 4.25 5.17 3.19
CA GLY A 102 3.06 5.93 3.59
C GLY A 102 3.43 7.26 4.25
N GLU A 103 4.44 7.27 5.12
CA GLU A 103 4.98 8.51 5.69
C GLU A 103 5.56 9.42 4.60
N ALA A 104 6.37 8.88 3.68
CA ALA A 104 6.94 9.67 2.58
C ALA A 104 5.87 10.27 1.66
N LEU A 105 4.78 9.54 1.41
CA LEU A 105 3.68 9.99 0.56
C LEU A 105 2.80 11.05 1.24
N THR A 106 2.52 10.88 2.53
CA THR A 106 1.44 11.60 3.23
C THR A 106 1.92 12.60 4.29
N GLY A 107 3.16 12.46 4.76
CA GLY A 107 3.71 13.17 5.90
C GLY A 107 3.26 12.63 7.27
N PHE A 108 2.46 11.55 7.32
CA PHE A 108 2.01 10.94 8.57
C PHE A 108 2.83 9.69 8.92
N ALA A 109 3.54 9.72 10.04
CA ALA A 109 4.29 8.57 10.55
C ALA A 109 3.40 7.45 11.12
N ASP A 110 2.19 7.79 11.58
CA ASP A 110 1.20 6.81 12.04
C ASP A 110 0.55 6.10 10.83
N PRO A 111 0.69 4.77 10.66
CA PRO A 111 0.21 4.05 9.48
C PRO A 111 -1.31 4.17 9.24
N LEU A 112 -2.11 4.26 10.32
CA LEU A 112 -3.55 4.44 10.22
C LEU A 112 -3.88 5.84 9.68
N SER A 113 -3.19 6.87 10.18
CA SER A 113 -3.33 8.26 9.69
C SER A 113 -2.87 8.40 8.23
N ALA A 114 -1.76 7.76 7.86
CA ALA A 114 -1.28 7.72 6.48
C ALA A 114 -2.29 7.02 5.55
N ALA A 115 -2.82 5.85 5.95
CA ALA A 115 -3.83 5.14 5.18
C ALA A 115 -5.14 5.95 5.05
N ASN A 116 -5.58 6.61 6.12
CA ASN A 116 -6.73 7.50 6.08
C ASN A 116 -6.50 8.70 5.15
N LYS A 117 -5.31 9.31 5.17
CA LYS A 117 -4.98 10.40 4.26
C LYS A 117 -4.99 9.93 2.81
N ALA A 118 -4.48 8.73 2.55
CA ALA A 118 -4.45 8.16 1.20
C ALA A 118 -5.85 7.91 0.60
N LEU A 119 -6.88 7.71 1.42
CA LEU A 119 -8.28 7.64 0.96
C LEU A 119 -8.82 8.96 0.38
N ASP A 120 -8.09 10.07 0.48
CA ASP A 120 -8.43 11.29 -0.27
C ASP A 120 -8.18 11.11 -1.78
N TRP A 121 -7.38 10.11 -2.18
CA TRP A 121 -6.95 9.91 -3.57
C TRP A 121 -7.37 8.56 -4.16
N VAL A 122 -7.54 7.51 -3.33
CA VAL A 122 -7.83 6.14 -3.80
C VAL A 122 -9.01 5.51 -3.07
N ASP A 123 -9.56 4.43 -3.62
CA ASP A 123 -10.73 3.72 -3.07
C ASP A 123 -10.39 2.77 -1.91
N LEU A 124 -9.20 2.17 -1.93
CA LEU A 124 -8.76 1.16 -0.96
C LEU A 124 -7.25 1.24 -0.74
N VAL A 125 -6.82 1.13 0.51
CA VAL A 125 -5.42 1.20 0.92
C VAL A 125 -5.06 -0.04 1.73
N LEU A 126 -3.95 -0.67 1.39
CA LEU A 126 -3.24 -1.67 2.17
C LEU A 126 -1.92 -1.06 2.66
N CYS A 127 -1.80 -0.87 3.97
CA CYS A 127 -0.60 -0.32 4.60
C CYS A 127 0.04 -1.38 5.51
N THR A 128 1.11 -2.00 5.05
CA THR A 128 1.91 -2.89 5.90
C THR A 128 2.69 -2.06 6.94
N ALA A 129 2.81 -2.57 8.16
CA ALA A 129 3.40 -1.87 9.30
C ALA A 129 4.39 -2.77 10.06
N GLY A 130 5.19 -3.53 9.30
CA GLY A 130 6.21 -4.44 9.83
C GLY A 130 5.77 -5.23 11.09
N PRO A 131 6.44 -5.06 12.25
CA PRO A 131 6.09 -5.76 13.49
C PRO A 131 4.73 -5.40 14.10
N ALA A 132 4.12 -4.28 13.69
CA ALA A 132 2.77 -3.89 14.11
C ALA A 132 1.69 -4.61 13.30
N GLY A 133 2.04 -5.27 12.19
CA GLY A 133 1.10 -6.02 11.35
C GLY A 133 0.76 -5.27 10.07
N LEU A 134 -0.53 -5.12 9.77
CA LEU A 134 -0.99 -4.33 8.63
C LEU A 134 -2.32 -3.66 8.93
N TYR A 135 -2.56 -2.56 8.22
CA TYR A 135 -3.80 -1.80 8.22
C TYR A 135 -4.44 -1.87 6.84
N MET A 136 -5.76 -1.89 6.82
CA MET A 136 -6.54 -1.61 5.63
C MET A 136 -7.46 -0.42 5.90
N ALA A 137 -7.61 0.44 4.91
CA ALA A 137 -8.55 1.56 4.93
C ALA A 137 -9.28 1.57 3.58
N GLY A 138 -10.60 1.78 3.57
CA GLY A 138 -11.38 1.82 2.33
C GLY A 138 -12.73 2.49 2.54
N PHE A 139 -13.58 2.41 1.52
CA PHE A 139 -14.96 2.87 1.60
C PHE A 139 -15.96 1.71 1.62
N THR A 140 -17.10 1.89 2.26
CA THR A 140 -18.30 1.05 2.12
C THR A 140 -19.50 1.96 1.92
N GLU A 141 -20.57 1.44 1.35
CA GLU A 141 -21.86 2.12 1.40
C GLU A 141 -22.38 2.16 2.86
N GLU A 142 -22.86 3.32 3.31
CA GLU A 142 -23.32 3.56 4.69
C GLU A 142 -24.45 2.59 5.10
N GLU A 143 -25.39 2.30 4.19
CA GLU A 143 -26.49 1.37 4.45
C GLU A 143 -26.03 -0.10 4.55
N ALA A 144 -24.88 -0.45 3.97
CA ALA A 144 -24.34 -1.80 3.94
C ALA A 144 -23.27 -2.06 5.02
N LYS A 145 -23.00 -1.09 5.89
CA LYS A 145 -21.96 -1.19 6.92
C LYS A 145 -22.24 -2.33 7.90
N ARG A 146 -21.20 -3.09 8.24
CA ARG A 146 -21.27 -4.22 9.17
C ARG A 146 -20.34 -3.97 10.35
N LYS A 147 -20.92 -3.94 11.55
CA LYS A 147 -20.17 -3.75 12.79
C LYS A 147 -19.25 -4.95 13.09
N THR A 148 -18.09 -4.66 13.65
CA THR A 148 -17.19 -5.69 14.17
C THR A 148 -17.79 -6.40 15.38
N GLN A 149 -17.40 -7.66 15.59
CA GLN A 149 -17.61 -8.40 16.84
C GLN A 149 -16.36 -8.41 17.73
N HIS A 150 -15.26 -7.84 17.24
CA HIS A 150 -14.01 -7.71 18.00
C HIS A 150 -14.06 -6.51 18.93
N PRO A 151 -13.18 -6.46 19.96
CA PRO A 151 -13.00 -5.26 20.76
C PRO A 151 -12.69 -4.04 19.87
N LEU A 152 -13.28 -2.89 20.20
CA LEU A 152 -13.00 -1.63 19.52
C LEU A 152 -11.58 -1.18 19.87
N LEU A 153 -10.80 -0.85 18.84
CA LEU A 153 -9.39 -0.52 18.98
C LEU A 153 -9.21 1.00 19.13
N PRO A 154 -8.32 1.45 20.04
CA PRO A 154 -7.92 2.84 20.10
C PRO A 154 -6.91 3.17 18.98
N GLY A 155 -6.85 4.44 18.57
CA GLY A 155 -5.88 4.91 17.58
C GLY A 155 -6.04 6.41 17.34
N ALA A 156 -5.31 6.95 16.36
CA ALA A 156 -5.48 8.33 15.90
C ALA A 156 -6.92 8.63 15.45
N ILE A 157 -7.61 7.59 14.96
CA ILE A 157 -9.06 7.57 14.74
C ILE A 157 -9.67 6.69 15.85
N PRO A 158 -10.49 7.25 16.76
CA PRO A 158 -11.15 6.47 17.80
C PRO A 158 -12.02 5.36 17.21
N GLU A 159 -11.94 4.16 17.77
CA GLU A 159 -12.77 3.01 17.39
C GLU A 159 -12.71 2.70 15.87
N PHE A 160 -11.56 2.90 15.22
CA PHE A 160 -11.44 2.84 13.76
C PHE A 160 -11.96 1.53 13.14
N ASN A 161 -11.87 0.41 13.87
CA ASN A 161 -12.34 -0.90 13.43
C ASN A 161 -13.85 -1.15 13.68
N GLN A 162 -14.62 -0.12 14.07
CA GLN A 162 -16.05 -0.24 14.39
C GLN A 162 -16.85 -0.97 13.30
N PHE A 163 -16.49 -0.77 12.04
CA PHE A 163 -17.15 -1.36 10.87
C PHE A 163 -16.24 -2.29 10.05
N GLU A 164 -15.25 -2.90 10.69
CA GLU A 164 -14.22 -3.75 10.06
C GLU A 164 -14.78 -4.96 9.26
N PHE A 165 -16.01 -5.40 9.55
CA PHE A 165 -16.65 -6.48 8.80
C PHE A 165 -17.30 -6.02 7.49
N SER A 166 -17.32 -4.72 7.20
CA SER A 166 -17.85 -4.16 5.96
C SER A 166 -17.01 -4.57 4.76
N ARG A 167 -17.61 -4.60 3.56
CA ARG A 167 -16.88 -4.86 2.31
C ARG A 167 -16.43 -3.54 1.72
N ALA A 168 -15.22 -3.52 1.16
CA ALA A 168 -14.76 -2.39 0.39
C ALA A 168 -15.60 -2.21 -0.90
N MET A 169 -15.89 -0.96 -1.23
CA MET A 169 -16.54 -0.50 -2.46
C MET A 169 -15.72 0.67 -3.00
N ARG A 170 -15.75 0.87 -4.32
CA ARG A 170 -15.14 2.07 -4.91
C ARG A 170 -15.96 3.29 -4.52
N HIS A 171 -15.30 4.41 -4.28
CA HIS A 171 -15.98 5.64 -3.86
C HIS A 171 -17.04 6.05 -4.88
N GLN A 172 -16.76 5.92 -6.17
CA GLN A 172 -17.69 6.23 -7.26
C GLN A 172 -18.95 5.34 -7.28
N ASP A 173 -18.89 4.15 -6.67
CA ASP A 173 -19.98 3.18 -6.64
C ASP A 173 -20.85 3.32 -5.37
N CYS A 174 -20.49 4.25 -4.47
CA CYS A 174 -21.24 4.57 -3.25
C CYS A 174 -22.12 5.80 -3.46
N VAL A 175 -23.35 5.74 -2.95
CA VAL A 175 -24.25 6.91 -2.79
C VAL A 175 -23.84 7.71 -1.56
N ASN A 176 -23.61 7.03 -0.42
CA ASN A 176 -23.12 7.66 0.81
C ASN A 176 -21.88 6.92 1.32
N PRO A 177 -20.68 7.24 0.78
CA PRO A 177 -19.45 6.54 1.13
C PRO A 177 -19.06 6.77 2.60
N LEU A 178 -18.89 5.68 3.33
CA LEU A 178 -18.36 5.65 4.69
C LEU A 178 -16.93 5.10 4.68
N ARG A 179 -15.98 5.80 5.30
CA ARG A 179 -14.63 5.26 5.53
C ARG A 179 -14.66 4.14 6.57
N ILE A 180 -14.02 3.03 6.25
CA ILE A 180 -13.86 1.86 7.12
C ILE A 180 -12.38 1.50 7.25
N TYR A 181 -12.03 0.93 8.39
CA TYR A 181 -10.66 0.57 8.70
C TYR A 181 -10.59 -0.81 9.37
N SER A 182 -9.46 -1.47 9.21
CA SER A 182 -9.15 -2.76 9.79
C SER A 182 -7.68 -2.82 10.19
N HIS A 183 -7.37 -3.57 11.23
CA HIS A 183 -6.00 -3.86 11.65
C HIS A 183 -5.88 -5.34 12.00
N ILE A 184 -4.79 -5.96 11.54
CA ILE A 184 -4.44 -7.30 11.97
C ILE A 184 -2.96 -7.37 12.34
N ALA A 185 -2.69 -7.91 13.53
CA ALA A 185 -1.34 -8.18 14.01
C ALA A 185 -0.68 -9.33 13.22
N PRO A 186 0.67 -9.45 13.25
CA PRO A 186 1.37 -10.53 12.57
C PRO A 186 0.88 -11.93 13.00
N TYR A 187 0.72 -12.83 12.03
CA TYR A 187 0.27 -14.19 12.26
C TYR A 187 1.22 -14.97 13.20
N MET A 188 0.66 -15.71 14.17
CA MET A 188 1.38 -16.49 15.21
C MET A 188 2.31 -15.70 16.16
N GLY A 189 2.24 -14.37 16.16
CA GLY A 189 3.25 -13.55 16.84
C GLY A 189 4.59 -13.58 16.09
N ARG A 190 5.53 -12.70 16.46
CA ARG A 190 6.80 -12.53 15.72
C ARG A 190 7.53 -13.86 15.51
N PRO A 191 8.30 -14.02 14.42
CA PRO A 191 9.16 -15.18 14.22
C PRO A 191 10.00 -15.49 15.47
N ARG A 192 10.06 -16.76 15.87
CA ARG A 192 10.72 -17.24 17.11
C ARG A 192 12.16 -16.75 17.29
N GLU A 193 12.86 -16.39 16.22
CA GLU A 193 14.23 -15.87 16.26
C GLU A 193 14.36 -14.60 17.11
N ASP A 194 13.35 -13.74 17.16
CA ASP A 194 13.36 -12.52 17.98
C ASP A 194 13.32 -12.82 19.49
N HIS A 195 12.62 -13.88 19.88
CA HIS A 195 12.47 -14.27 21.29
C HIS A 195 13.75 -14.89 21.86
N GLU A 196 14.49 -15.69 21.09
CA GLU A 196 15.79 -16.20 21.51
C GLU A 196 16.84 -15.10 21.62
N HIS A 197 16.80 -14.13 20.70
CA HIS A 197 17.74 -13.01 20.71
C HIS A 197 17.55 -12.10 21.94
N GLN A 198 16.29 -11.85 22.35
CA GLN A 198 16.00 -11.13 23.59
C GLN A 198 16.36 -11.93 24.85
N ARG A 199 16.13 -13.26 24.88
CA ARG A 199 16.56 -14.12 26.00
C ARG A 199 18.09 -14.14 26.15
N ARG A 200 18.85 -14.18 25.04
CA ARG A 200 20.32 -14.10 25.06
C ARG A 200 20.82 -12.73 25.53
N ARG A 201 20.14 -11.63 25.18
CA ARG A 201 20.45 -10.28 25.70
C ARG A 201 20.24 -10.16 27.20
N ARG A 202 19.13 -10.69 27.74
CA ARG A 202 18.89 -10.70 29.20
C ARG A 202 19.92 -11.54 29.97
N ARG A 203 20.34 -12.67 29.41
CA ARG A 203 21.41 -13.51 30.00
C ARG A 203 22.79 -12.83 29.98
N ARG A 204 23.11 -12.05 28.94
CA ARG A 204 24.36 -11.27 28.88
C ARG A 204 24.34 -10.04 29.80
N ALA A 205 23.19 -9.40 29.99
CA ALA A 205 23.06 -8.26 30.89
C ALA A 205 23.07 -8.65 32.39
N GLY A 206 22.70 -9.88 32.73
CA GLY A 206 22.73 -10.40 34.12
C GLY A 206 24.05 -11.04 34.56
N GLY A 207 25.07 -11.10 33.70
CA GLY A 207 26.34 -11.79 33.96
C GLY A 207 27.50 -10.90 34.42
N ALA A 208 27.25 -9.61 34.68
CA ALA A 208 28.28 -8.64 35.08
C ALA A 208 28.20 -8.24 36.58
N ALA A 209 27.71 -9.15 37.42
CA ALA A 209 27.74 -9.00 38.87
C ALA A 209 28.20 -10.30 39.53
N ALA A 210 29.51 -10.52 39.50
CA ALA A 210 30.29 -11.33 40.44
C ALA A 210 31.77 -11.00 40.25
#